data_AF-A0A7W0ZN92-F1
#
_entry.id   AF-A0A7W0ZN92-F1
#
_cell.length_a   1.000
_cell.length_b   1.000
_cell.length_c   1.000
_cell.angle_alpha   90.00
_cell.angle_beta   90.00
_cell.angle_gamma   90.00
#
_symmetry.space_group_name_H-M   'P 1'
#
loop_
_entity.id
_entity.type
_entity.pdbx_description
1 polymer ?
#
loop_
_entity_poly.entity_id
_entity_poly.type
_entity_poly.pdbx_seq_one_letter_code
_entity_poly.pdbx_strand_id
1 'polypeptide(L)'
;VFASLPALPFRDKEFDLALVSHVLFTYSDHLSFDFHLSSITELCRVAKEVRIFPLLDISGTKSVHVEPTASAMKHKGYKVEFLITPYEFQKGAHTMLRILP
;
A
#
# COMPACT_ATOMS: atom_id res chain seq x y z
N VAL A 1 -10.45 19.11 -4.25
CA VAL A 1 -9.31 18.18 -4.02
C VAL A 1 -8.22 18.55 -5.02
N PHE A 2 -6.99 18.80 -4.58
CA PHE A 2 -5.88 19.20 -5.47
C PHE A 2 -5.11 17.99 -6.06
N ALA A 3 -5.20 16.82 -5.42
CA ALA A 3 -4.69 15.53 -5.91
C ALA A 3 -5.38 14.38 -5.16
N SER A 4 -5.55 13.22 -5.79
CA SER A 4 -6.10 12.02 -5.14
C SER A 4 -5.63 10.75 -5.82
N LEU A 5 -5.42 9.68 -5.03
CA LEU A 5 -5.17 8.36 -5.61
C LEU A 5 -6.37 7.91 -6.47
N PRO A 6 -6.12 7.23 -7.60
CA PRO A 6 -4.83 6.70 -8.05
C PRO A 6 -4.08 7.61 -9.05
N ALA A 7 -4.32 8.93 -9.09
CA ALA A 7 -3.66 9.84 -10.03
C ALA A 7 -3.09 11.08 -9.33
N LEU A 8 -1.76 11.14 -9.22
CA LEU A 8 -1.06 12.21 -8.53
C LEU A 8 -0.31 13.12 -9.54
N PRO A 9 -0.39 14.45 -9.38
CA PRO A 9 0.24 15.41 -10.29
C PRO A 9 1.75 15.59 -10.00
N PHE A 10 2.46 14.50 -9.70
CA PHE A 10 3.89 14.48 -9.40
C PHE A 10 4.66 13.77 -10.51
N ARG A 11 5.94 14.11 -10.64
CA ARG A 11 6.87 13.46 -11.58
C ARG A 11 7.23 12.07 -11.10
N ASP A 12 7.77 11.27 -12.01
CA ASP A 12 8.34 9.98 -11.66
C ASP A 12 9.50 10.16 -10.69
N LYS A 13 9.50 9.37 -9.61
CA LYS A 13 10.54 9.36 -8.57
C LYS A 13 10.83 10.71 -7.93
N GLU A 14 9.84 11.60 -7.89
CA GLU A 14 9.95 12.90 -7.23
C GLU A 14 10.24 12.76 -5.72
N PHE A 15 9.77 11.67 -5.10
CA PHE A 15 9.97 11.41 -3.68
C PHE A 15 10.86 10.18 -3.44
N ASP A 16 11.63 10.21 -2.34
CA ASP A 16 12.36 9.03 -1.89
C ASP A 16 11.42 8.00 -1.23
N LEU A 17 10.36 8.46 -0.54
CA LEU A 17 9.50 7.63 0.27
C LEU A 17 8.04 8.09 0.23
N ALA A 18 7.12 7.15 0.00
CA ALA A 18 5.69 7.33 0.21
C ALA A 18 5.20 6.44 1.36
N LEU A 19 4.44 7.05 2.27
CA LEU A 19 3.85 6.37 3.43
C LEU A 19 2.33 6.37 3.31
N VAL A 20 1.72 5.20 3.42
CA VAL A 20 0.28 5.06 3.51
C VAL A 20 -0.08 4.42 4.83
N SER A 21 -0.91 5.13 5.60
CA SER A 21 -1.49 4.61 6.82
C SER A 21 -2.74 3.77 6.50
N HIS A 22 -3.90 4.16 7.00
CA HIS A 22 -5.13 3.36 6.93
C HIS A 22 -5.85 3.31 5.57
N VAL A 23 -5.65 4.30 4.70
CA VAL A 23 -6.55 4.52 3.54
C VAL A 23 -6.75 3.28 2.66
N LEU A 24 -5.70 2.50 2.37
CA LEU A 24 -5.83 1.37 1.44
C LEU A 24 -6.51 0.18 2.12
N PHE A 25 -5.80 -0.53 2.99
CA PHE A 25 -6.26 -1.83 3.46
C PHE A 25 -7.32 -1.76 4.57
N THR A 26 -7.38 -0.68 5.35
CA THR A 26 -8.41 -0.56 6.39
C THR A 26 -9.82 -0.49 5.79
N TYR A 27 -9.99 0.18 4.66
CA TYR A 27 -11.28 0.34 3.98
C TYR A 27 -11.50 -0.67 2.85
N SER A 28 -11.12 -1.94 3.08
CA SER A 28 -11.17 -3.01 2.07
C SER A 28 -12.54 -3.22 1.42
N ASP A 29 -13.61 -3.03 2.19
CA ASP A 29 -14.99 -3.20 1.70
C ASP A 29 -15.46 -2.01 0.85
N HIS A 30 -14.78 -0.86 0.97
CA HIS A 30 -15.13 0.37 0.26
C HIS A 30 -14.27 0.63 -0.97
N LEU A 31 -13.07 0.03 -1.02
CA LEU A 31 -12.11 0.24 -2.09
C LEU A 31 -11.92 -1.06 -2.87
N SER A 32 -12.15 -1.03 -4.18
CA SER A 32 -11.98 -2.20 -5.05
C SER A 32 -10.52 -2.64 -5.14
N PHE A 33 -10.30 -3.89 -5.56
CA PHE A 33 -8.96 -4.38 -5.87
C PHE A 33 -8.23 -3.50 -6.89
N ASP A 34 -8.93 -3.09 -7.95
CA ASP A 34 -8.36 -2.21 -8.99
C ASP A 34 -7.92 -0.87 -8.42
N PHE A 35 -8.69 -0.30 -7.48
CA PHE A 35 -8.30 0.92 -6.80
C PHE A 35 -7.01 0.74 -6.01
N HIS A 36 -6.85 -0.38 -5.28
CA HIS A 36 -5.63 -0.69 -4.54
C HIS A 36 -4.44 -0.83 -5.48
N LEU A 37 -4.59 -1.61 -6.56
CA LEU A 37 -3.51 -1.86 -7.51
C LEU A 37 -3.08 -0.58 -8.22
N SER A 38 -4.03 0.22 -8.73
CA SER A 38 -3.73 1.48 -9.39
C SER A 38 -3.10 2.49 -8.42
N SER A 39 -3.60 2.57 -7.19
CA SER A 39 -3.06 3.48 -6.16
C SER A 39 -1.62 3.13 -5.78
N ILE A 40 -1.35 1.85 -5.56
CA ILE A 40 -0.01 1.38 -5.19
C ILE A 40 0.96 1.53 -6.37
N THR A 41 0.49 1.27 -7.60
CA THR A 41 1.27 1.52 -8.81
C THR A 41 1.62 3.01 -8.93
N GLU A 42 0.66 3.90 -8.69
CA GLU A 42 0.90 5.36 -8.74
C GLU A 42 1.88 5.83 -7.66
N LEU A 43 1.75 5.32 -6.44
CA LEU A 43 2.71 5.60 -5.36
C LEU A 43 4.11 5.12 -5.73
N CYS A 44 4.21 3.94 -6.34
CA CYS A 44 5.47 3.41 -6.85
C CYS A 44 6.01 4.20 -8.04
N ARG A 45 5.18 4.89 -8.83
CA ARG A 45 5.62 5.78 -9.90
C ARG A 45 6.30 7.01 -9.32
N VAL A 46 5.65 7.66 -8.35
CA VAL A 46 6.12 8.95 -7.80
C VAL A 46 7.20 8.80 -6.73
N ALA A 47 7.34 7.63 -6.09
CA ALA A 47 8.31 7.40 -5.02
C ALA A 47 9.31 6.27 -5.34
N LYS A 48 10.49 6.32 -4.71
CA LYS A 48 11.51 5.24 -4.76
C LYS A 48 11.23 4.10 -3.78
N GLU A 49 10.43 4.35 -2.75
CA GLU A 49 10.00 3.34 -1.79
C GLU A 49 8.56 3.63 -1.34
N VAL A 50 7.74 2.60 -1.23
CA VAL A 50 6.38 2.70 -0.69
C VAL A 50 6.26 1.81 0.55
N ARG A 51 5.72 2.36 1.64
CA ARG A 51 5.40 1.62 2.86
C ARG A 51 3.94 1.77 3.21
N ILE A 52 3.28 0.65 3.47
CA ILE A 52 1.84 0.60 3.77
C ILE A 52 1.62 -0.15 5.06
N PHE A 53 0.97 0.50 6.02
CA PHE A 53 0.64 -0.06 7.32
C PHE A 53 -0.60 0.63 7.90
N PRO A 54 -1.57 -0.10 8.49
CA PRO A 54 -1.59 -1.54 8.70
C PRO A 54 -2.05 -2.29 7.44
N LEU A 55 -1.92 -3.61 7.44
CA LEU A 55 -2.42 -4.50 6.40
C LEU A 55 -3.76 -5.15 6.77
N LEU A 56 -4.45 -4.57 7.76
CA LEU A 56 -5.72 -5.06 8.28
C LEU A 56 -6.88 -4.18 7.80
N ASP A 57 -8.05 -4.80 7.65
CA ASP A 57 -9.35 -4.14 7.47
C ASP A 57 -9.92 -3.59 8.79
N ILE A 58 -11.10 -2.96 8.72
CA ILE A 58 -11.83 -2.41 9.88
C ILE A 58 -12.12 -3.47 10.96
N SER A 59 -12.30 -4.75 10.59
CA SER A 59 -12.53 -5.84 11.54
C SER A 59 -11.26 -6.29 12.27
N GLY A 60 -10.09 -5.85 11.81
CA GLY A 60 -8.80 -6.33 12.28
C GLY A 60 -8.35 -7.65 11.66
N THR A 61 -8.99 -8.04 10.57
CA THR A 61 -8.54 -9.19 9.77
C THR A 61 -7.62 -8.67 8.67
N LYS A 62 -6.68 -9.50 8.21
CA LYS A 62 -5.85 -9.14 7.07
C LYS A 62 -6.75 -8.83 5.87
N SER A 63 -6.56 -7.65 5.28
CA SER A 63 -7.33 -7.22 4.13
C SER A 63 -7.24 -8.23 2.98
N VAL A 64 -8.39 -8.52 2.37
CA VAL A 64 -8.51 -9.41 1.21
C VAL A 64 -7.68 -8.96 0.01
N HIS A 65 -7.33 -7.67 -0.06
CA HIS A 65 -6.58 -7.08 -1.17
C HIS A 65 -5.06 -7.16 -1.00
N VAL A 66 -4.56 -7.51 0.18
CA VAL A 66 -3.12 -7.49 0.47
C VAL A 66 -2.35 -8.49 -0.39
N GLU A 67 -2.74 -9.77 -0.37
CA GLU A 67 -2.04 -10.81 -1.11
C GLU A 67 -2.19 -10.66 -2.64
N PRO A 68 -3.40 -10.41 -3.18
CA PRO A 68 -3.56 -10.15 -4.61
C PRO A 68 -2.73 -8.96 -5.09
N THR A 69 -2.68 -7.87 -4.31
CA THR A 69 -1.91 -6.68 -4.72
C THR A 69 -0.42 -6.93 -4.63
N ALA A 70 0.07 -7.57 -3.55
CA ALA A 70 1.47 -7.94 -3.43
C ALA A 70 1.92 -8.84 -4.58
N SER A 71 1.09 -9.82 -4.97
CA SER A 71 1.35 -10.69 -6.12
C SER A 71 1.40 -9.92 -7.43
N ALA A 72 0.41 -9.06 -7.69
CA ALA A 72 0.37 -8.25 -8.90
C ALA A 72 1.57 -7.30 -9.03
N MET A 73 2.01 -6.69 -7.92
CA MET A 73 3.20 -5.84 -7.90
C MET A 73 4.47 -6.65 -8.17
N LYS A 74 4.62 -7.85 -7.59
CA LYS A 74 5.75 -8.75 -7.92
C LYS A 74 5.76 -9.13 -9.41
N HIS A 75 4.61 -9.45 -9.99
CA HIS A 75 4.49 -9.77 -11.42
C HIS A 75 4.87 -8.59 -12.33
N LYS A 76 4.66 -7.36 -11.88
CA LYS A 76 5.10 -6.15 -12.58
C LYS A 76 6.61 -5.85 -12.43
N GLY A 77 7.35 -6.69 -11.69
CA GLY A 77 8.80 -6.54 -11.49
C GLY A 77 9.21 -5.79 -10.22
N TYR A 78 8.26 -5.37 -9.39
CA TYR A 78 8.56 -4.68 -8.13
C TYR A 78 9.06 -5.67 -7.08
N LYS A 79 10.01 -5.25 -6.25
CA LYS A 79 10.40 -6.01 -5.05
C LYS A 79 9.41 -5.69 -3.93
N VAL A 80 8.76 -6.73 -3.40
CA VAL A 80 7.72 -6.61 -2.37
C VAL A 80 8.12 -7.42 -1.13
N GLU A 81 8.18 -6.75 0.02
CA GLU A 81 8.60 -7.30 1.31
C GLU A 81 7.51 -7.09 2.37
N PHE A 82 7.26 -8.12 3.18
CA PHE A 82 6.45 -7.99 4.40
C PHE A 82 7.41 -7.88 5.58
N LEU A 83 7.39 -6.75 6.27
CA LEU A 83 8.31 -6.45 7.38
C LEU A 83 7.54 -6.37 8.69
N ILE A 84 8.04 -7.02 9.72
CA ILE A 84 7.48 -6.92 11.07
C ILE A 84 7.85 -5.55 11.66
N THR A 85 6.87 -4.89 12.28
CA THR A 85 7.04 -3.63 13.00
C THR A 85 6.93 -3.87 14.50
N PRO A 86 7.74 -3.21 15.34
CA PRO A 86 7.60 -3.31 16.80
C PRO A 86 6.35 -2.57 17.32
N TYR A 87 5.67 -1.84 16.45
CA TYR A 87 4.42 -1.14 16.73
C TYR A 87 3.23 -2.08 16.50
N GLU A 88 2.41 -2.28 17.53
CA GLU A 88 1.19 -3.09 17.50
C GLU A 88 0.09 -2.42 18.35
N PHE A 89 -0.58 -1.41 17.77
CA PHE A 89 -1.73 -0.77 18.44
C PHE A 89 -2.98 -1.65 18.39
N GLN A 90 -3.20 -2.32 17.26
CA GLN A 90 -4.26 -3.30 17.06
C GLN A 90 -3.65 -4.70 17.06
N LYS A 91 -4.29 -5.64 17.75
CA LYS A 91 -3.83 -7.04 17.81
C LYS A 91 -3.68 -7.61 16.39
N GLY A 92 -2.49 -8.12 16.05
CA GLY A 92 -2.17 -8.64 14.72
C GLY A 92 -1.70 -7.59 13.71
N ALA A 93 -1.78 -6.30 14.03
CA ALA A 93 -1.31 -5.21 13.18
C ALA A 93 0.18 -4.93 13.43
N HIS A 94 1.04 -5.90 13.16
CA HIS A 94 2.49 -5.78 13.35
C HIS A 94 3.28 -6.04 12.06
N THR A 95 2.62 -6.04 10.90
CA THR A 95 3.26 -6.25 9.60
C THR A 95 2.98 -5.06 8.69
N MET A 96 4.04 -4.57 8.03
CA MET A 96 4.01 -3.51 7.03
C MET A 96 4.40 -4.07 5.67
N LEU A 97 3.74 -3.61 4.62
CA LEU A 97 4.12 -3.89 3.24
C LEU A 97 5.13 -2.85 2.77
N ARG A 98 6.29 -3.28 2.29
CA ARG A 98 7.32 -2.44 1.67
C ARG A 98 7.46 -2.81 0.20
N ILE A 99 7.45 -1.82 -0.68
CA ILE A 99 7.56 -2.00 -2.12
C ILE A 99 8.67 -1.11 -2.67
N LEU A 100 9.54 -1.71 -3.47
CA LEU A 100 10.67 -1.06 -4.14
C LEU A 100 10.48 -1.23 -5.67
N PRO A 101 10.32 -0.12 -6.41
CA PRO A 101 10.24 -0.06 -7.88
C PRO A 101 11.51 -0.42 -8.64
#